data_AF-A0A3B4HBJ0-F1
#
_entry.id   AF-A0A3B4HBJ0-F1
#
_cell.length_a   1.000
_cell.length_b   1.000
_cell.length_c   1.000
_cell.angle_alpha   90.00
_cell.angle_beta   90.00
_cell.angle_gamma   90.00
#
_symmetry.space_group_name_H-M   'P 1'
#
loop_
_entity.id
_entity.type
_entity.pdbx_description
1 polymer ?
#
loop_
_entity_poly.entity_id
_entity_poly.type
_entity_poly.pdbx_seq_one_letter_code
_entity_poly.pdbx_strand_id
1 'polypeptide(L)'
;NSIVASATHLSHLHLHLSSPLSASPSVSDSGKSQCEIMNEESITVLEGESLFYVPFILEPNFNNKNVKWYKYSTQIQNISSDKKARVHYQGEALFLLNLNISDSGDYAAW
;
A
#
# COMPACT_ATOMS: atom_id res chain seq x y z
N ASN A 1 37.05 -26.88 -11.83
CA ASN A 1 35.69 -26.59 -11.34
C ASN A 1 35.63 -25.16 -10.82
N SER A 2 35.33 -24.22 -11.72
CA SER A 2 35.03 -22.85 -11.31
C SER A 2 33.54 -22.78 -10.99
N ILE A 3 33.21 -22.64 -9.70
CA ILE A 3 31.86 -22.31 -9.26
C ILE A 3 31.66 -20.85 -9.66
N VAL A 4 30.92 -20.60 -10.74
CA VAL A 4 30.41 -19.27 -11.03
C VAL A 4 29.32 -19.01 -9.99
N ALA A 5 29.64 -18.23 -8.97
CA ALA A 5 28.63 -17.66 -8.10
C ALA A 5 27.74 -16.79 -8.98
N SER A 6 26.51 -17.26 -9.26
CA SER A 6 25.50 -16.42 -9.89
C SER A 6 25.20 -15.30 -8.90
N ALA A 7 25.69 -14.09 -9.20
CA ALA A 7 25.22 -12.90 -8.52
C ALA A 7 23.74 -12.76 -8.89
N THR A 8 22.84 -13.18 -7.98
CA THR A 8 21.43 -12.87 -8.10
C THR A 8 21.30 -11.35 -8.09
N HIS A 9 21.11 -10.76 -9.26
CA HIS A 9 20.80 -9.35 -9.39
C HIS A 9 19.37 -9.17 -8.85
N LEU A 10 19.26 -8.76 -7.59
CA LEU A 10 17.96 -8.44 -7.00
C LEU A 10 17.46 -7.13 -7.61
N SER A 11 16.23 -7.14 -8.07
CA SER A 11 15.59 -5.96 -8.66
C SER A 11 15.16 -5.00 -7.55
N HIS A 12 15.28 -3.69 -7.79
CA HIS A 12 14.65 -2.69 -6.92
C HIS A 12 13.16 -2.55 -7.27
N LEU A 13 12.33 -2.48 -6.24
CA LEU A 13 10.92 -2.15 -6.35
C LEU A 13 10.68 -0.76 -5.79
N HIS A 14 9.90 0.03 -6.51
CA HIS A 14 9.46 1.34 -6.07
C HIS A 14 7.98 1.27 -5.70
N LEU A 15 7.68 1.60 -4.45
CA LEU A 15 6.33 1.59 -3.89
C LEU A 15 5.96 3.02 -3.52
N HIS A 16 4.82 3.49 -4.03
CA HIS A 16 4.22 4.76 -3.60
C HIS A 16 2.98 4.45 -2.77
N LEU A 17 2.95 4.86 -1.51
CA LEU A 17 1.90 4.55 -0.56
C LEU A 17 1.12 5.82 -0.24
N SER A 18 -0.20 5.77 -0.39
CA SER A 18 -1.09 6.89 -0.12
C SER A 18 -2.21 6.48 0.85
N SER A 19 -2.56 7.36 1.79
CA SER A 19 -3.63 7.08 2.75
C SER A 19 -4.36 8.35 3.19
N PRO A 20 -5.69 8.30 3.38
CA PRO A 20 -6.46 9.43 3.89
C PRO A 20 -6.20 9.61 5.39
N LEU A 21 -6.07 10.87 5.80
CA LEU A 21 -5.94 11.28 7.19
C LEU A 21 -7.29 11.63 7.81
N SER A 22 -8.26 12.09 7.01
CA SER A 22 -9.59 12.41 7.47
C SER A 22 -10.68 12.29 6.41
N ALA A 23 -11.85 11.77 6.76
CA ALA A 23 -13.08 11.95 6.00
C ALA A 23 -13.84 13.13 6.60
N SER A 24 -13.51 14.36 6.18
CA SER A 24 -14.27 15.53 6.61
C SER A 24 -15.70 15.44 6.04
N PRO A 25 -16.76 15.58 6.87
CA PRO A 25 -18.14 15.58 6.39
C PRO A 25 -18.53 16.94 5.78
N SER A 26 -17.58 17.69 5.20
CA SER A 26 -17.92 18.90 4.46
C SER A 26 -18.50 18.49 3.11
N VAL A 27 -19.81 18.29 3.11
CA VAL A 27 -20.63 18.25 1.89
C VAL A 27 -20.46 19.61 1.22
N SER A 28 -19.56 19.68 0.24
CA SER A 28 -19.63 20.74 -0.76
C SER A 28 -20.92 20.55 -1.56
N ASP A 29 -21.49 21.64 -2.07
CA ASP A 29 -22.78 21.68 -2.80
C ASP A 29 -22.79 20.86 -4.12
N SER A 30 -21.71 20.11 -4.40
CA SER A 30 -21.70 18.96 -5.30
C SER A 30 -21.43 17.72 -4.44
N GLY A 31 -22.35 16.76 -4.38
CA GLY A 31 -22.31 15.59 -3.47
C GLY A 31 -21.15 14.60 -3.64
N LYS A 32 -19.91 15.07 -3.69
CA LYS A 32 -18.67 14.31 -3.65
C LYS A 32 -18.00 14.57 -2.30
N SER A 33 -17.82 13.52 -1.51
CA SER A 33 -16.89 13.56 -0.37
C SER A 33 -15.48 13.84 -0.91
N GLN A 34 -14.89 14.97 -0.54
CA GLN A 34 -13.47 15.23 -0.81
C GLN A 34 -12.65 14.39 0.18
N CYS A 35 -12.20 13.21 -0.26
CA CYS A 35 -11.13 12.52 0.45
C CYS A 35 -9.83 13.29 0.18
N GLU A 36 -9.29 13.94 1.20
CA GLU A 36 -7.96 14.56 1.12
C GLU A 36 -6.91 13.46 1.32
N ILE A 37 -6.22 13.11 0.23
CA ILE A 37 -5.01 12.28 0.27
C ILE A 37 -3.90 13.16 0.83
N MET A 38 -3.33 12.81 1.98
CA MET A 38 -2.41 13.72 2.67
C MET A 38 -1.15 13.05 3.24
N ASN A 39 -1.06 11.72 3.26
CA ASN A 39 0.22 11.01 3.41
C ASN A 39 0.60 10.35 2.09
N GLU A 40 1.75 10.73 1.54
CA GLU A 40 2.39 10.06 0.41
C GLU A 40 3.80 9.66 0.82
N GLU A 41 4.09 8.37 0.75
CA GLU A 41 5.42 7.83 1.04
C GLU A 41 5.95 7.06 -0.16
N SER A 42 7.21 7.28 -0.50
CA SER A 42 7.91 6.54 -1.55
C SER A 42 8.99 5.68 -0.91
N ILE A 43 8.86 4.37 -1.06
CA ILE A 43 9.74 3.38 -0.44
C ILE A 43 10.39 2.56 -1.55
N THR A 44 11.71 2.39 -1.47
CA THR A 44 12.45 1.47 -2.32
C THR A 44 12.83 0.24 -1.52
N VAL A 45 12.48 -0.94 -2.03
CA VAL A 45 12.73 -2.25 -1.40
C VAL A 45 13.32 -3.22 -2.42
N LEU A 46 14.03 -4.24 -1.96
CA LEU A 46 14.60 -5.26 -2.85
C LEU A 46 13.62 -6.40 -3.11
N GLU A 47 13.72 -6.99 -4.28
CA GLU A 47 13.03 -8.24 -4.61
C GLU A 47 13.35 -9.33 -3.58
N GLY A 48 12.31 -10.01 -3.09
CA GLY A 48 12.34 -11.00 -2.01
C GLY A 48 12.13 -10.42 -0.60
N GLU A 49 12.27 -9.09 -0.41
CA GLU A 49 12.03 -8.47 0.90
C GLU A 49 10.54 -8.42 1.25
N SER A 50 10.25 -8.11 2.51
CA SER A 50 8.90 -7.89 3.00
C SER A 50 8.79 -6.52 3.64
N LEU A 51 7.69 -5.84 3.37
CA LEU A 51 7.35 -4.53 3.92
C LEU A 51 6.03 -4.61 4.66
N PHE A 52 5.97 -3.95 5.81
CA PHE A 52 4.75 -3.67 6.56
C PHE A 52 4.65 -2.15 6.68
N TYR A 53 3.51 -1.60 6.29
CA TYR A 53 3.25 -0.17 6.31
C TYR A 53 2.00 0.13 7.14
N VAL A 54 2.11 1.09 8.04
CA VAL A 54 0.99 1.61 8.84
C VAL A 54 0.87 3.11 8.55
N PRO A 55 -0.23 3.56 7.95
CA PRO A 55 -0.42 4.98 7.70
C PRO A 55 -0.53 5.76 9.01
N PHE A 56 0.06 6.95 9.05
CA PHE A 56 -0.08 7.85 10.18
C PHE A 56 -1.44 8.55 10.15
N ILE A 57 -2.31 8.26 11.11
CA ILE A 57 -3.69 8.75 11.14
C ILE A 57 -3.88 9.70 12.33
N LEU A 58 -4.30 10.94 12.04
CA LEU A 58 -4.54 12.01 13.02
C LEU A 58 -6.01 12.11 13.44
N GLU A 59 -6.91 11.37 12.80
CA GLU A 59 -8.33 11.37 13.16
C GLU A 59 -8.57 10.65 14.50
N PRO A 60 -9.03 11.37 15.54
CA PRO A 60 -9.18 10.79 16.88
C PRO A 60 -10.30 9.73 16.97
N ASN A 61 -11.23 9.72 16.01
CA ASN A 61 -12.32 8.74 15.92
C ASN A 61 -12.19 7.83 14.68
N PHE A 62 -10.99 7.70 14.13
CA PHE A 62 -10.79 6.88 12.94
C PHE A 62 -11.20 5.43 13.19
N ASN A 63 -12.10 4.92 12.35
CA ASN A 63 -12.54 3.54 12.40
C ASN A 63 -11.81 2.72 11.33
N ASN A 64 -10.75 2.03 11.74
CA ASN A 64 -9.95 1.19 10.85
C ASN A 64 -10.71 -0.02 10.26
N LYS A 65 -11.93 -0.31 10.72
CA LYS A 65 -12.76 -1.41 10.19
C LYS A 65 -13.23 -1.18 8.75
N ASN A 66 -13.25 0.07 8.30
CA ASN A 66 -13.73 0.42 6.96
C ASN A 66 -12.61 0.58 5.95
N VAL A 67 -11.35 0.51 6.40
CA VAL A 67 -10.19 0.66 5.52
C VAL A 67 -10.13 -0.49 4.53
N LYS A 68 -9.93 -0.13 3.28
CA LYS A 68 -9.66 -1.04 2.18
C LYS A 68 -8.43 -0.56 1.43
N TRP A 69 -7.58 -1.51 1.06
CA TRP A 69 -6.35 -1.26 0.30
C TRP A 69 -6.49 -1.66 -1.15
N TYR A 70 -5.82 -0.90 -2.01
CA TYR A 70 -5.91 -1.03 -3.45
C TYR A 70 -4.54 -0.76 -4.06
N LYS A 71 -4.26 -1.43 -5.16
CA LYS A 71 -3.12 -1.13 -6.01
C LYS A 71 -3.60 -0.41 -7.27
N TYR A 72 -2.98 0.73 -7.56
CA TYR A 72 -3.17 1.51 -8.78
C TYR A 72 -2.08 1.15 -9.76
N SER A 73 -2.53 0.73 -10.93
CA SER A 73 -1.69 0.55 -12.11
C SER A 73 -2.51 1.02 -13.31
N THR A 74 -2.50 0.30 -14.43
CA THR A 74 -3.46 0.54 -15.53
C THR A 74 -4.91 0.24 -15.11
N GLN A 75 -5.10 -0.57 -14.07
CA GLN A 75 -6.40 -0.91 -13.48
C GLN A 75 -6.30 -0.90 -11.96
N ILE A 76 -7.42 -0.60 -11.31
CA ILE A 76 -7.56 -0.67 -9.85
C ILE A 76 -7.70 -2.14 -9.44
N GLN A 77 -6.82 -2.60 -8.56
CA GLN A 77 -6.84 -3.96 -8.02
C GLN A 77 -7.10 -3.91 -6.52
N ASN A 78 -8.15 -4.61 -6.05
CA ASN A 78 -8.43 -4.72 -4.63
C ASN A 78 -7.36 -5.60 -3.97
N ILE A 79 -6.78 -5.13 -2.87
CA ILE A 79 -5.94 -5.96 -2.01
C ILE A 79 -6.83 -6.81 -1.12
N SER A 80 -6.43 -8.05 -0.85
CA SER A 80 -7.21 -8.97 -0.01
C SER A 80 -7.09 -8.62 1.48
N SER A 81 -8.11 -8.94 2.27
CA SER A 81 -8.03 -8.95 3.74
C SER A 81 -7.72 -10.35 4.31
N ASP A 82 -7.54 -11.36 3.45
CA ASP A 82 -7.12 -12.70 3.86
C ASP A 82 -5.65 -12.69 4.27
N LYS A 83 -5.38 -13.00 5.54
CA LYS A 83 -4.02 -13.06 6.12
C LYS A 83 -3.12 -14.12 5.48
N LYS A 84 -3.70 -15.07 4.72
CA LYS A 84 -2.94 -16.07 3.95
C LYS A 84 -2.45 -15.52 2.61
N ALA A 85 -3.04 -14.44 2.10
CA ALA A 85 -2.57 -13.82 0.87
C ALA A 85 -1.21 -13.15 1.11
N ARG A 86 -0.31 -13.29 0.15
CA ARG A 86 1.04 -12.72 0.22
C ARG A 86 1.02 -11.19 0.34
N VAL A 87 0.10 -10.55 -0.37
CA VAL A 87 -0.20 -9.13 -0.26
C VAL A 87 -1.60 -9.01 0.31
N HIS A 88 -1.71 -8.43 1.51
CA HIS A 88 -2.98 -8.28 2.20
C HIS A 88 -2.97 -7.08 3.14
N TYR A 89 -4.13 -6.71 3.67
CA TYR A 89 -4.24 -5.71 4.72
C TYR A 89 -4.94 -6.26 5.98
N GLN A 90 -4.66 -5.66 7.13
CA GLN A 90 -5.35 -5.93 8.39
C GLN A 90 -5.55 -4.61 9.14
N GLY A 91 -6.81 -4.21 9.34
CA GLY A 91 -7.11 -2.85 9.78
C GLY A 91 -6.56 -1.84 8.77
N GLU A 92 -5.84 -0.85 9.26
CA GLU A 92 -5.16 0.18 8.46
C GLU A 92 -3.84 -0.30 7.82
N ALA A 93 -3.25 -1.39 8.33
CA ALA A 93 -1.92 -1.80 7.94
C ALA A 93 -1.89 -2.61 6.63
N LEU A 94 -0.92 -2.32 5.77
CA LEU A 94 -0.62 -3.06 4.55
C LEU A 94 0.57 -4.00 4.76
N PHE A 95 0.42 -5.25 4.32
CA PHE A 95 1.45 -6.27 4.34
C PHE A 95 1.82 -6.65 2.90
N LEU A 96 3.09 -6.48 2.57
CA LEU A 96 3.69 -6.83 1.28
C LEU A 96 4.80 -7.85 1.53
N LEU A 97 4.47 -9.14 1.47
CA LEU A 97 5.41 -10.21 1.81
C LEU A 97 6.10 -10.76 0.55
N ASN A 98 7.36 -11.16 0.67
CA ASN A 98 8.15 -11.78 -0.40
C ASN A 98 7.90 -11.07 -1.76
N LEU A 99 8.26 -9.79 -1.80
CA LEU A 99 7.99 -8.89 -2.91
C LEU A 99 8.65 -9.38 -4.20
N ASN A 100 7.95 -9.27 -5.32
CA ASN A 100 8.52 -9.50 -6.64
C ASN A 100 8.36 -8.25 -7.49
N ILE A 101 9.12 -8.12 -8.58
CA ILE A 101 9.16 -6.88 -9.37
C ILE A 101 7.79 -6.33 -9.79
N SER A 102 6.80 -7.21 -10.01
CA SER A 102 5.43 -6.81 -10.39
C SER A 102 4.63 -6.16 -9.27
N ASP A 103 5.13 -6.23 -8.03
CA ASP A 103 4.56 -5.54 -6.87
C ASP A 103 4.90 -4.05 -6.85
N SER A 104 5.87 -3.57 -7.65
CA SER A 104 6.11 -2.13 -7.80
C SER A 104 4.84 -1.39 -8.22
N GLY A 105 4.71 -0.13 -7.78
CA GLY A 105 3.62 0.76 -8.16
C GLY A 105 2.96 1.46 -6.98
N ASP A 106 1.76 1.96 -7.24
CA ASP A 106 1.06 2.85 -6.33
C ASP A 106 0.02 2.07 -5.51
N TYR A 107 -0.02 2.29 -4.22
CA TYR A 107 -0.97 1.69 -3.29
C TYR A 107 -1.71 2.79 -2.55
N ALA A 108 -3.01 2.59 -2.36
CA ALA A 108 -3.85 3.53 -1.65
C ALA A 108 -4.83 2.84 -0.71
N ALA A 109 -5.06 3.47 0.43
CA ALA A 109 -6.10 3.12 1.39
C ALA A 109 -7.29 4.08 1.29
N TRP A 110 -8.50 3.62 1.64
CA TRP A 110 -9.71 4.44 1.91
C TRP A 110 -10.72 3.70 2.76
#